data_AF-A0A1G0YL79-F1
#
_entry.id   AF-A0A1G0YL79-F1
#
_cell.length_a   1.000
_cell.length_b   1.000
_cell.length_c   1.000
_cell.angle_alpha   90.00
_cell.angle_beta   90.00
_cell.angle_gamma   90.00
#
_symmetry.space_group_name_H-M   'P 1'
#
loop_
_entity.id
_entity.type
_entity.pdbx_description
1 polymer ?
#
loop_
_entity_poly.entity_id
_entity_poly.type
_entity_poly.pdbx_seq_one_letter_code
_entity_poly.pdbx_strand_id
1 'polypeptide(L)'
;MTVHQRFTAIILGLLLSASAQAATTINPTNNDAYGANIGWINFQGDITNGAVIGQSFCTGYVWSANCGWISLGNGPTNGWQYSNLAANDWGVNHDGAGNLSGYAYGANIGWINFEQTYGQPRVSLLNGKMNGYMWGANVGWIGLSNSQAYVQIDRLEAGPDTDGDGIPDPWEYRMAGNLTTLHGGSHDEDVDGVPDTGEYHADTHPTQAVSRLDLVDARRTANTNRLTWTVEPTRFYRLEQSPTATNNAPWTDSGLGQLTPDASPTMTRELVDPASTARFYRVKAVAPLAP
;
A
#
# COMPACT_ATOMS: atom_id res chain seq x y z
N MET A 1 17.20 3.28 -64.01
CA MET A 1 17.23 2.71 -62.65
C MET A 1 16.09 3.34 -61.87
N THR A 2 14.98 2.63 -61.76
CA THR A 2 13.73 3.10 -61.15
C THR A 2 13.73 2.60 -59.71
N VAL A 3 13.83 3.50 -58.74
CA VAL A 3 13.84 3.15 -57.31
C VAL A 3 12.39 3.08 -56.83
N HIS A 4 11.91 1.87 -56.50
CA HIS A 4 10.64 1.67 -55.81
C HIS A 4 10.86 1.79 -54.30
N GLN A 5 10.41 2.90 -53.70
CA GLN A 5 10.29 2.99 -52.24
C GLN A 5 9.10 2.14 -51.78
N ARG A 6 9.39 1.14 -50.93
CA ARG A 6 8.38 0.30 -50.28
C ARG A 6 7.88 1.02 -49.03
N PHE A 7 6.59 1.32 -48.98
CA PHE A 7 5.93 1.76 -47.76
C PHE A 7 5.69 0.56 -46.85
N THR A 8 6.35 0.53 -45.69
CA THR A 8 6.06 -0.42 -44.61
C THR A 8 4.97 0.18 -43.74
N ALA A 9 3.74 -0.34 -43.84
CA ALA A 9 2.67 0.02 -42.94
C ALA A 9 2.92 -0.62 -41.57
N ILE A 10 3.19 0.20 -40.54
CA ILE A 10 3.21 -0.24 -39.15
C ILE A 10 1.76 -0.27 -38.69
N ILE A 11 1.21 -1.46 -38.54
CA ILE A 11 -0.10 -1.68 -37.90
C ILE A 11 0.13 -1.52 -36.40
N LEU A 12 -0.26 -0.36 -35.85
CA LEU A 12 -0.33 -0.11 -34.42
C LEU A 12 -1.56 -0.87 -33.89
N GLY A 13 -1.34 -2.07 -33.38
CA GLY A 13 -2.39 -2.84 -32.71
C GLY A 13 -2.75 -2.18 -31.39
N LEU A 14 -4.00 -1.72 -31.26
CA LEU A 14 -4.58 -1.41 -29.94
C LEU A 14 -4.55 -2.70 -29.11
N LEU A 15 -3.62 -2.79 -28.16
CA LEU A 15 -3.74 -3.71 -27.05
C LEU A 15 -4.81 -3.14 -26.14
N LEU A 16 -6.03 -3.68 -26.23
CA LEU A 16 -7.01 -3.55 -25.17
C LEU A 16 -6.44 -4.28 -23.96
N SER A 17 -5.85 -3.54 -23.03
CA SER A 17 -5.45 -4.05 -21.72
C SER A 17 -6.71 -4.45 -20.97
N ALA A 18 -7.09 -5.72 -21.07
CA ALA A 18 -7.99 -6.31 -20.09
C ALA A 18 -7.25 -6.28 -18.76
N SER A 19 -7.76 -5.54 -17.78
CA SER A 19 -7.24 -5.55 -16.42
C SER A 19 -7.29 -6.98 -15.90
N ALA A 20 -6.13 -7.64 -15.86
CA ALA A 20 -5.99 -8.91 -15.17
C ALA A 20 -6.22 -8.60 -13.68
N GLN A 21 -7.36 -9.03 -13.13
CA GLN A 21 -7.55 -8.96 -11.68
C GLN A 21 -6.45 -9.80 -11.03
N ALA A 22 -5.63 -9.14 -10.21
CA ALA A 22 -4.64 -9.82 -9.40
C ALA A 22 -5.37 -10.85 -8.51
N ALA A 23 -4.80 -12.06 -8.41
CA ALA A 23 -5.30 -13.05 -7.47
C ALA A 23 -5.35 -12.45 -6.05
N THR A 24 -6.32 -12.90 -5.26
CA THR A 24 -6.58 -12.44 -3.88
C THR A 24 -5.30 -12.23 -3.06
N THR A 25 -5.30 -11.17 -2.24
CA THR A 25 -4.21 -10.87 -1.30
C THR A 25 -4.37 -11.63 0.03
N ILE A 26 -5.47 -12.35 0.20
CA ILE A 26 -5.84 -13.04 1.44
C ILE A 26 -4.97 -14.29 1.63
N ASN A 27 -4.45 -14.45 2.84
CA ASN A 27 -3.70 -15.61 3.25
C ASN A 27 -4.54 -16.89 3.12
N PRO A 28 -4.01 -17.98 2.53
CA PRO A 28 -4.79 -19.20 2.28
C PRO A 28 -5.18 -19.98 3.54
N THR A 29 -4.52 -19.73 4.67
CA THR A 29 -4.80 -20.41 5.96
C THR A 29 -5.71 -19.57 6.86
N ASN A 30 -5.52 -18.26 6.87
CA ASN A 30 -6.23 -17.31 7.74
C ASN A 30 -7.11 -16.40 6.88
N ASN A 31 -8.24 -16.93 6.42
CA ASN A 31 -9.11 -16.30 5.43
C ASN A 31 -10.56 -16.09 5.89
N ASP A 32 -10.93 -16.50 7.10
CA ASP A 32 -12.32 -16.51 7.53
C ASP A 32 -12.63 -15.41 8.56
N ALA A 33 -13.68 -14.64 8.27
CA ALA A 33 -14.38 -13.77 9.21
C ALA A 33 -15.68 -14.46 9.68
N TYR A 34 -16.29 -13.93 10.74
CA TYR A 34 -17.52 -14.51 11.30
C TYR A 34 -18.50 -13.45 11.78
N GLY A 35 -19.78 -13.62 11.48
CA GLY A 35 -20.87 -12.84 12.08
C GLY A 35 -22.00 -13.75 12.54
N ALA A 36 -22.61 -13.44 13.69
CA ALA A 36 -23.60 -14.32 14.31
C ALA A 36 -24.81 -14.63 13.41
N ASN A 37 -25.24 -13.66 12.59
CA ASN A 37 -26.42 -13.80 11.72
C ASN A 37 -26.09 -14.10 10.25
N ILE A 38 -24.79 -14.22 9.90
CA ILE A 38 -24.31 -14.52 8.53
C ILE A 38 -23.43 -15.78 8.49
N GLY A 39 -22.94 -16.24 9.63
CA GLY A 39 -22.00 -17.35 9.75
C GLY A 39 -20.59 -16.98 9.29
N TRP A 40 -19.87 -17.98 8.80
CA TRP A 40 -18.52 -17.84 8.26
C TRP A 40 -18.54 -17.11 6.91
N ILE A 41 -17.55 -16.24 6.73
CA ILE A 41 -17.32 -15.51 5.49
C ILE A 41 -15.87 -15.73 5.08
N ASN A 42 -15.68 -16.39 3.95
CA ASN A 42 -14.39 -16.65 3.38
C ASN A 42 -13.95 -15.46 2.51
N PHE A 43 -12.89 -14.76 2.94
CA PHE A 43 -12.36 -13.60 2.24
C PHE A 43 -11.56 -13.97 0.99
N GLN A 44 -11.02 -15.19 0.92
CA GLN A 44 -10.26 -15.67 -0.23
C GLN A 44 -11.18 -15.95 -1.44
N GLY A 45 -12.44 -16.29 -1.20
CA GLY A 45 -13.43 -16.56 -2.24
C GLY A 45 -12.98 -17.71 -3.16
N ASP A 46 -13.03 -17.48 -4.47
CA ASP A 46 -12.58 -18.43 -5.50
C ASP A 46 -11.11 -18.17 -5.94
N ILE A 47 -10.36 -17.40 -5.14
CA ILE A 47 -8.97 -16.97 -5.37
C ILE A 47 -8.83 -15.97 -6.51
N THR A 48 -9.46 -16.24 -7.65
CA THR A 48 -9.39 -15.42 -8.87
C THR A 48 -10.10 -14.09 -8.70
N ASN A 49 -11.28 -14.12 -8.09
CA ASN A 49 -12.14 -12.96 -7.83
C ASN A 49 -12.23 -12.65 -6.33
N GLY A 50 -11.39 -13.27 -5.50
CA GLY A 50 -11.35 -13.10 -4.06
C GLY A 50 -11.04 -11.66 -3.65
N ALA A 51 -11.10 -11.38 -2.35
CA ALA A 51 -10.78 -10.04 -1.84
C ALA A 51 -9.34 -9.65 -2.18
N VAL A 52 -9.17 -8.43 -2.66
CA VAL A 52 -7.88 -7.79 -2.86
C VAL A 52 -7.86 -6.57 -1.95
N ILE A 53 -6.97 -6.57 -0.97
CA ILE A 53 -6.73 -5.43 -0.10
C ILE A 53 -5.56 -4.66 -0.69
N GLY A 54 -5.85 -3.50 -1.29
CA GLY A 54 -4.85 -2.64 -1.90
C GLY A 54 -4.30 -1.59 -0.94
N GLN A 55 -3.26 -0.89 -1.40
CA GLN A 55 -2.66 0.22 -0.65
C GLN A 55 -3.64 1.39 -0.44
N SER A 56 -4.57 1.63 -1.38
CA SER A 56 -5.54 2.75 -1.31
C SER A 56 -7.01 2.32 -1.22
N PHE A 57 -7.36 1.15 -1.76
CA PHE A 57 -8.72 0.65 -1.77
C PHE A 57 -8.75 -0.87 -1.94
N CYS A 58 -9.91 -1.47 -1.70
CA CYS A 58 -10.16 -2.89 -1.88
C CYS A 58 -11.00 -3.15 -3.14
N THR A 59 -10.83 -4.34 -3.70
CA THR A 59 -11.64 -4.85 -4.81
C THR A 59 -11.96 -6.34 -4.62
N GLY A 60 -12.72 -6.90 -5.55
CA GLY A 60 -13.05 -8.32 -5.55
C GLY A 60 -14.22 -8.66 -4.63
N TYR A 61 -14.32 -9.94 -4.27
CA TYR A 61 -15.47 -10.50 -3.59
C TYR A 61 -15.07 -11.40 -2.42
N VAL A 62 -15.91 -11.40 -1.39
CA VAL A 62 -15.88 -12.38 -0.30
C VAL A 62 -17.12 -13.28 -0.39
N TRP A 63 -17.02 -14.49 0.13
CA TRP A 63 -18.08 -15.51 0.02
C TRP A 63 -18.65 -15.88 1.39
N SER A 64 -19.98 -15.88 1.50
CA SER A 64 -20.70 -16.50 2.61
C SER A 64 -21.59 -17.61 2.08
N ALA A 65 -21.52 -18.81 2.66
CA ALA A 65 -22.41 -19.92 2.29
C ALA A 65 -23.90 -19.59 2.52
N ASN A 66 -24.20 -18.69 3.47
CA ASN A 66 -25.58 -18.32 3.82
C ASN A 66 -26.12 -17.15 3.00
N CYS A 67 -25.23 -16.31 2.44
CA CYS A 67 -25.61 -15.03 1.85
C CYS A 67 -25.06 -14.80 0.44
N GLY A 68 -24.23 -15.70 -0.07
CA GLY A 68 -23.60 -15.61 -1.38
C GLY A 68 -22.41 -14.65 -1.43
N TRP A 69 -22.15 -14.13 -2.62
CA TRP A 69 -21.06 -13.19 -2.89
C TRP A 69 -21.35 -11.79 -2.35
N ILE A 70 -20.31 -11.18 -1.78
CA ILE A 70 -20.31 -9.82 -1.25
C ILE A 70 -19.14 -9.08 -1.91
N SER A 71 -19.43 -8.02 -2.66
CA SER A 71 -18.43 -7.22 -3.37
C SER A 71 -17.81 -6.16 -2.45
N LEU A 72 -16.49 -5.99 -2.54
CA LEU A 72 -15.75 -4.91 -1.86
C LEU A 72 -15.63 -3.63 -2.72
N GLY A 73 -16.22 -3.62 -3.92
CA GLY A 73 -16.09 -2.57 -4.92
C GLY A 73 -15.37 -3.04 -6.19
N ASN A 74 -15.40 -2.22 -7.24
CA ASN A 74 -14.85 -2.54 -8.57
C ASN A 74 -13.86 -1.49 -9.11
N GLY A 75 -13.16 -0.81 -8.21
CA GLY A 75 -12.26 0.30 -8.52
C GLY A 75 -12.99 1.65 -8.45
N PRO A 76 -12.37 2.66 -7.81
CA PRO A 76 -12.96 3.97 -7.67
C PRO A 76 -12.95 4.77 -8.98
N THR A 77 -13.94 5.64 -9.17
CA THR A 77 -14.09 6.41 -10.41
C THR A 77 -12.92 7.35 -10.67
N ASN A 78 -12.29 7.86 -9.62
CA ASN A 78 -11.13 8.75 -9.71
C ASN A 78 -9.78 8.01 -9.71
N GLY A 79 -9.79 6.67 -9.76
CA GLY A 79 -8.59 5.85 -9.79
C GLY A 79 -7.93 5.56 -8.43
N TRP A 80 -8.29 6.25 -7.34
CA TRP A 80 -7.58 6.08 -6.05
C TRP A 80 -8.44 5.97 -4.78
N GLN A 81 -9.66 6.49 -4.75
CA GLN A 81 -10.53 6.39 -3.56
C GLN A 81 -12.02 6.43 -3.94
N TYR A 82 -12.79 5.47 -3.41
CA TYR A 82 -14.24 5.48 -3.58
C TYR A 82 -14.81 6.67 -2.83
N SER A 83 -15.57 7.53 -3.52
CA SER A 83 -16.28 8.63 -2.87
C SER A 83 -17.30 8.13 -1.86
N ASN A 84 -17.93 6.97 -2.13
CA ASN A 84 -19.03 6.42 -1.34
C ASN A 84 -20.21 7.40 -1.19
N LEU A 85 -20.36 8.33 -2.15
CA LEU A 85 -21.45 9.32 -2.20
C LEU A 85 -22.44 9.07 -3.34
N ALA A 86 -22.14 8.12 -4.23
CA ALA A 86 -22.95 7.82 -5.40
C ALA A 86 -23.15 6.31 -5.58
N ALA A 87 -24.25 5.93 -6.23
CA ALA A 87 -24.63 4.53 -6.44
C ALA A 87 -23.67 3.77 -7.38
N ASN A 88 -22.87 4.49 -8.16
CA ASN A 88 -21.89 3.93 -9.10
C ASN A 88 -20.43 4.05 -8.62
N ASP A 89 -20.20 4.64 -7.44
CA ASP A 89 -18.85 4.83 -6.90
C ASP A 89 -18.85 4.52 -5.40
N TRP A 90 -18.82 3.23 -5.11
CA TRP A 90 -18.84 2.67 -3.77
C TRP A 90 -17.85 1.52 -3.65
N GLY A 91 -17.36 1.33 -2.44
CA GLY A 91 -16.42 0.27 -2.13
C GLY A 91 -15.74 0.50 -0.79
N VAL A 92 -14.82 -0.41 -0.46
CA VAL A 92 -14.02 -0.33 0.76
C VAL A 92 -12.70 0.38 0.44
N ASN A 93 -12.45 1.52 1.08
CA ASN A 93 -11.21 2.27 1.04
C ASN A 93 -10.21 1.77 2.09
N HIS A 94 -8.92 1.92 1.81
CA HIS A 94 -7.82 1.72 2.76
C HIS A 94 -7.01 3.02 2.85
N ASP A 95 -6.78 3.52 4.05
CA ASP A 95 -6.12 4.83 4.25
C ASP A 95 -4.58 4.80 4.17
N GLY A 96 -3.99 3.65 3.82
CA GLY A 96 -2.55 3.43 3.83
C GLY A 96 -1.95 3.18 5.23
N ALA A 97 -2.66 3.54 6.30
CA ALA A 97 -2.27 3.34 7.70
C ALA A 97 -2.91 2.08 8.33
N GLY A 98 -3.70 1.34 7.56
CA GLY A 98 -4.34 0.10 7.99
C GLY A 98 -5.86 0.21 8.14
N ASN A 99 -6.45 1.40 8.21
CA ASN A 99 -7.88 1.53 8.49
C ASN A 99 -8.71 1.31 7.23
N LEU A 100 -9.81 0.58 7.38
CA LEU A 100 -10.74 0.27 6.29
C LEU A 100 -12.03 1.07 6.46
N SER A 101 -12.51 1.69 5.40
CA SER A 101 -13.74 2.50 5.47
C SER A 101 -14.62 2.34 4.23
N GLY A 102 -15.90 2.69 4.32
CA GLY A 102 -16.82 2.66 3.18
C GLY A 102 -17.75 1.45 3.20
N TYR A 103 -18.09 0.91 2.03
CA TYR A 103 -19.18 -0.05 1.91
C TYR A 103 -18.83 -1.25 1.04
N ALA A 104 -19.23 -2.44 1.51
CA ALA A 104 -19.35 -3.63 0.71
C ALA A 104 -20.83 -3.94 0.44
N TYR A 105 -21.13 -4.70 -0.62
CA TYR A 105 -22.51 -5.00 -1.01
C TYR A 105 -22.70 -6.48 -1.34
N GLY A 106 -23.67 -7.12 -0.69
CA GLY A 106 -24.12 -8.47 -1.02
C GLY A 106 -25.56 -8.44 -1.51
N ALA A 107 -25.84 -9.04 -2.68
CA ALA A 107 -27.18 -8.98 -3.28
C ALA A 107 -28.30 -9.53 -2.39
N ASN A 108 -27.99 -10.48 -1.51
CA ASN A 108 -28.97 -11.11 -0.60
C ASN A 108 -29.09 -10.44 0.77
N ILE A 109 -28.16 -9.53 1.12
CA ILE A 109 -28.04 -8.96 2.47
C ILE A 109 -27.94 -7.43 2.49
N GLY A 110 -27.77 -6.80 1.33
CA GLY A 110 -27.57 -5.36 1.18
C GLY A 110 -26.18 -4.90 1.60
N TRP A 111 -26.12 -3.67 2.11
CA TRP A 111 -24.88 -2.99 2.47
C TRP A 111 -24.27 -3.51 3.76
N ILE A 112 -22.94 -3.65 3.73
CA ILE A 112 -22.08 -3.86 4.88
C ILE A 112 -21.17 -2.63 5.00
N ASN A 113 -21.25 -1.95 6.14
CA ASN A 113 -20.53 -0.75 6.47
C ASN A 113 -19.20 -1.08 7.18
N PHE A 114 -18.12 -0.45 6.71
CA PHE A 114 -16.81 -0.43 7.34
C PHE A 114 -16.67 0.93 8.03
N GLU A 115 -17.04 1.00 9.30
CA GLU A 115 -17.10 2.27 10.03
C GLU A 115 -16.07 2.34 11.16
N GLN A 116 -15.51 3.53 11.37
CA GLN A 116 -14.38 3.76 12.28
C GLN A 116 -14.80 4.25 13.69
N THR A 117 -16.09 4.38 13.96
CA THR A 117 -16.62 4.81 15.27
C THR A 117 -16.64 3.66 16.27
N TYR A 118 -17.21 2.51 15.90
CA TYR A 118 -17.36 1.36 16.80
C TYR A 118 -16.66 0.10 16.28
N GLY A 119 -16.79 -0.18 14.99
CA GLY A 119 -16.25 -1.37 14.35
C GLY A 119 -14.74 -1.31 14.19
N GLN A 120 -14.21 -0.16 13.78
CA GLN A 120 -12.78 0.08 13.55
C GLN A 120 -12.10 -1.05 12.74
N PRO A 121 -12.69 -1.49 11.61
CA PRO A 121 -12.09 -2.53 10.79
C PRO A 121 -10.75 -2.04 10.26
N ARG A 122 -9.71 -2.85 10.43
CA ARG A 122 -8.35 -2.49 10.05
C ARG A 122 -7.48 -3.70 9.74
N VAL A 123 -6.48 -3.49 8.91
CA VAL A 123 -5.39 -4.42 8.61
C VAL A 123 -4.17 -4.00 9.42
N SER A 124 -3.55 -4.94 10.13
CA SER A 124 -2.25 -4.69 10.76
C SER A 124 -1.16 -4.69 9.69
N LEU A 125 -0.54 -3.54 9.46
CA LEU A 125 0.55 -3.37 8.50
C LEU A 125 1.81 -4.18 8.85
N LEU A 126 1.94 -4.66 10.09
CA LEU A 126 3.09 -5.46 10.53
C LEU A 126 2.99 -6.93 10.10
N ASN A 127 1.78 -7.50 10.12
CA ASN A 127 1.58 -8.94 9.94
C ASN A 127 0.39 -9.31 9.06
N GLY A 128 -0.32 -8.34 8.49
CA GLY A 128 -1.47 -8.53 7.64
C GLY A 128 -2.76 -8.93 8.37
N LYS A 129 -2.74 -9.16 9.68
CA LYS A 129 -3.93 -9.60 10.42
C LYS A 129 -4.97 -8.49 10.47
N MET A 130 -6.19 -8.83 10.08
CA MET A 130 -7.33 -7.94 10.16
C MET A 130 -7.98 -8.01 11.55
N ASN A 131 -8.47 -6.87 12.02
CA ASN A 131 -9.12 -6.72 13.32
C ASN A 131 -10.32 -5.78 13.19
N GLY A 132 -11.14 -5.72 14.24
CA GLY A 132 -12.36 -4.91 14.26
C GLY A 132 -13.56 -5.64 13.65
N TYR A 133 -14.61 -4.88 13.42
CA TYR A 133 -15.90 -5.37 12.95
C TYR A 133 -16.42 -4.53 11.79
N MET A 134 -17.08 -5.21 10.85
CA MET A 134 -17.94 -4.59 9.85
C MET A 134 -19.42 -4.85 10.22
N TRP A 135 -20.33 -4.01 9.75
CA TRP A 135 -21.73 -4.07 10.17
C TRP A 135 -22.69 -4.05 8.99
N GLY A 136 -23.61 -5.01 8.91
CA GLY A 136 -24.70 -4.98 7.95
C GLY A 136 -26.05 -4.90 8.64
N ALA A 137 -26.98 -4.06 8.14
CA ALA A 137 -28.29 -3.88 8.77
C ALA A 137 -29.09 -5.19 8.91
N ASN A 138 -28.93 -6.11 7.95
CA ASN A 138 -29.65 -7.39 7.92
C ASN A 138 -28.89 -8.54 8.61
N VAL A 139 -27.60 -8.35 8.93
CA VAL A 139 -26.71 -9.43 9.41
C VAL A 139 -25.94 -9.08 10.69
N GLY A 140 -26.12 -7.85 11.20
CA GLY A 140 -25.44 -7.37 12.39
C GLY A 140 -23.94 -7.24 12.24
N TRP A 141 -23.24 -7.39 13.36
CA TRP A 141 -21.77 -7.31 13.44
C TRP A 141 -21.10 -8.57 12.89
N ILE A 142 -20.03 -8.33 12.12
CA ILE A 142 -19.18 -9.35 11.53
C ILE A 142 -17.74 -9.04 11.95
N GLY A 143 -17.16 -9.91 12.77
CA GLY A 143 -15.80 -9.77 13.26
C GLY A 143 -14.77 -10.29 12.27
N LEU A 144 -13.74 -9.49 12.01
CA LEU A 144 -12.61 -9.86 11.16
C LEU A 144 -11.59 -10.76 11.89
N SER A 145 -11.74 -10.89 13.21
CA SER A 145 -10.93 -11.79 14.04
C SER A 145 -11.68 -12.20 15.31
N ASN A 146 -11.44 -13.41 15.78
CA ASN A 146 -11.87 -13.93 17.06
C ASN A 146 -10.87 -14.99 17.57
N SER A 147 -11.23 -15.75 18.60
CA SER A 147 -10.36 -16.79 19.19
C SER A 147 -10.22 -18.06 18.33
N GLN A 148 -11.10 -18.27 17.36
CA GLN A 148 -11.14 -19.44 16.48
C GLN A 148 -10.51 -19.16 15.11
N ALA A 149 -10.76 -17.98 14.53
CA ALA A 149 -10.29 -17.61 13.20
C ALA A 149 -10.05 -16.10 13.07
N TYR A 150 -9.31 -15.71 12.06
CA TYR A 150 -9.09 -14.32 11.66
C TYR A 150 -8.77 -14.26 10.18
N VAL A 151 -9.04 -13.10 9.59
CA VAL A 151 -8.59 -12.78 8.24
C VAL A 151 -7.18 -12.20 8.30
N GLN A 152 -6.32 -12.59 7.38
CA GLN A 152 -4.98 -12.08 7.22
C GLN A 152 -4.69 -11.87 5.73
N ILE A 153 -3.89 -10.86 5.41
CA ILE A 153 -3.32 -10.69 4.07
C ILE A 153 -1.83 -11.04 4.06
N ASP A 154 -1.35 -11.53 2.92
CA ASP A 154 0.08 -11.81 2.72
C ASP A 154 0.82 -10.60 2.14
N ARG A 155 0.11 -9.75 1.38
CA ARG A 155 0.63 -8.52 0.78
C ARG A 155 -0.44 -7.46 0.63
N LEU A 156 -0.04 -6.21 0.48
CA LEU A 156 -0.91 -5.14 -0.03
C LEU A 156 -0.74 -5.00 -1.54
N GLU A 157 -1.85 -4.95 -2.28
CA GLU A 157 -1.80 -4.75 -3.73
C GLU A 157 -1.56 -3.27 -4.05
N ALA A 158 -0.55 -2.95 -4.86
CA ALA A 158 -0.22 -1.57 -5.20
C ALA A 158 -1.27 -0.92 -6.11
N GLY A 159 -1.91 -1.73 -6.96
CA GLY A 159 -2.82 -1.28 -8.01
C GLY A 159 -2.21 -1.46 -9.40
N PRO A 160 -2.97 -1.12 -10.46
CA PRO A 160 -2.44 -1.09 -11.83
C PRO A 160 -1.33 -0.04 -11.96
N ASP A 161 -0.45 -0.26 -12.93
CA ASP A 161 0.58 0.67 -13.43
C ASP A 161 0.42 0.65 -14.97
N THR A 162 -0.36 1.60 -15.47
CA THR A 162 -0.89 1.61 -16.84
C THR A 162 0.15 2.08 -17.84
N ASP A 163 1.01 3.02 -17.47
CA ASP A 163 2.06 3.54 -18.34
C ASP A 163 3.42 2.82 -18.15
N GLY A 164 3.53 1.96 -17.13
CA GLY A 164 4.59 0.98 -16.96
C GLY A 164 5.88 1.59 -16.43
N ASP A 165 5.78 2.67 -15.67
CA ASP A 165 6.91 3.47 -15.21
C ASP A 165 7.43 3.04 -13.82
N GLY A 166 6.72 2.12 -13.15
CA GLY A 166 7.02 1.61 -11.83
C GLY A 166 6.31 2.34 -10.69
N ILE A 167 5.40 3.26 -10.99
CA ILE A 167 4.55 4.00 -10.05
C ILE A 167 3.09 3.58 -10.28
N PRO A 168 2.36 3.10 -9.26
CA PRO A 168 0.97 2.66 -9.46
C PRO A 168 -0.01 3.81 -9.72
N ASP A 169 -0.94 3.62 -10.65
CA ASP A 169 -1.98 4.58 -11.03
C ASP A 169 -2.71 5.17 -9.80
N PRO A 170 -3.14 4.40 -8.78
CA PRO A 170 -3.83 4.98 -7.62
C PRO A 170 -2.96 5.97 -6.86
N TRP A 171 -1.65 5.74 -6.82
CA TRP A 171 -0.72 6.65 -6.14
C TRP A 171 -0.52 7.92 -6.97
N GLU A 172 -0.33 7.82 -8.28
CA GLU A 172 -0.22 8.98 -9.17
C GLU A 172 -1.49 9.84 -9.16
N TYR A 173 -2.67 9.23 -9.26
CA TYR A 173 -3.93 9.97 -9.16
C TYR A 173 -4.10 10.67 -7.82
N ARG A 174 -3.62 10.08 -6.72
CA ARG A 174 -3.67 10.73 -5.42
C ARG A 174 -2.71 11.92 -5.34
N MET A 175 -1.51 11.81 -5.90
CA MET A 175 -0.46 12.81 -5.75
C MET A 175 -0.49 13.94 -6.80
N ALA A 176 -0.83 13.61 -8.05
CA ALA A 176 -0.81 14.52 -9.19
C ALA A 176 -2.14 14.59 -9.97
N GLY A 177 -3.10 13.71 -9.67
CA GLY A 177 -4.42 13.71 -10.31
C GLY A 177 -4.45 13.16 -11.74
N ASN A 178 -3.34 12.62 -12.24
CA ASN A 178 -3.19 12.06 -13.58
C ASN A 178 -1.96 11.15 -13.67
N LEU A 179 -1.84 10.37 -14.75
CA LEU A 179 -0.77 9.39 -15.03
C LEU A 179 0.38 9.93 -15.88
N THR A 180 0.52 11.26 -15.98
CA THR A 180 1.47 11.88 -16.94
C THR A 180 2.35 12.95 -16.32
N THR A 181 2.12 13.28 -15.05
CA THR A 181 2.95 14.24 -14.32
C THR A 181 4.14 13.54 -13.68
N LEU A 182 3.93 12.33 -13.17
CA LEU A 182 4.97 11.57 -12.48
C LEU A 182 5.54 10.54 -13.43
N HIS A 183 6.83 10.23 -13.27
CA HIS A 183 7.53 9.31 -14.15
C HIS A 183 8.56 8.44 -13.42
N GLY A 184 8.75 7.25 -13.98
CA GLY A 184 9.80 6.30 -13.61
C GLY A 184 11.24 6.82 -13.74
N GLY A 185 12.17 6.07 -13.15
CA GLY A 185 13.61 6.29 -13.31
C GLY A 185 14.14 7.45 -12.46
N SER A 186 14.70 8.47 -13.12
CA SER A 186 15.32 9.62 -12.45
C SER A 186 14.51 10.91 -12.63
N HIS A 187 13.23 10.81 -13.02
CA HIS A 187 12.34 11.96 -13.04
C HIS A 187 12.08 12.41 -11.59
N ASP A 188 12.05 13.72 -11.40
CA ASP A 188 11.96 14.41 -10.12
C ASP A 188 11.12 15.67 -10.41
N GLU A 189 9.81 15.55 -10.17
CA GLU A 189 8.82 16.56 -10.58
C GLU A 189 8.97 17.88 -9.80
N ASP A 190 9.36 17.83 -8.52
CA ASP A 190 9.52 19.02 -7.68
C ASP A 190 10.97 19.52 -7.50
N VAL A 191 11.94 18.82 -8.10
CA VAL A 191 13.35 19.17 -8.20
C VAL A 191 14.02 19.24 -6.82
N ASP A 192 13.65 18.34 -5.92
CA ASP A 192 14.23 18.26 -4.57
C ASP A 192 15.40 17.27 -4.45
N GLY A 193 15.69 16.54 -5.54
CA GLY A 193 16.77 15.56 -5.65
C GLY A 193 16.34 14.13 -5.31
N VAL A 194 15.06 13.89 -4.99
CA VAL A 194 14.47 12.56 -4.87
C VAL A 194 13.65 12.27 -6.12
N PRO A 195 13.90 11.15 -6.82
CA PRO A 195 13.07 10.82 -7.98
C PRO A 195 11.66 10.37 -7.54
N ASP A 196 10.67 10.55 -8.39
CA ASP A 196 9.25 10.22 -8.09
C ASP A 196 9.07 8.77 -7.63
N THR A 197 9.84 7.83 -8.20
CA THR A 197 9.87 6.43 -7.76
C THR A 197 10.39 6.24 -6.33
N GLY A 198 11.39 7.05 -5.94
CA GLY A 198 11.90 7.11 -4.57
C GLY A 198 10.86 7.64 -3.60
N GLU A 199 10.09 8.64 -4.01
CA GLU A 199 9.00 9.21 -3.24
C GLU A 199 7.82 8.27 -3.10
N TYR A 200 7.45 7.54 -4.15
CA TYR A 200 6.49 6.44 -4.07
C TYR A 200 6.88 5.43 -2.99
N HIS A 201 8.15 4.99 -3.00
CA HIS A 201 8.65 4.06 -1.99
C HIS A 201 8.67 4.65 -0.57
N ALA A 202 8.88 5.96 -0.43
CA ALA A 202 8.88 6.66 0.85
C ALA A 202 7.49 7.17 1.31
N ASP A 203 6.49 7.10 0.43
CA ASP A 203 5.18 7.77 0.54
C ASP A 203 5.22 9.29 0.70
N THR A 204 6.26 9.93 0.18
CA THR A 204 6.39 11.39 0.21
C THR A 204 5.70 12.03 -1.00
N HIS A 205 5.52 13.34 -0.97
CA HIS A 205 4.66 14.04 -1.92
C HIS A 205 5.47 14.64 -3.08
N PRO A 206 5.37 14.10 -4.31
CA PRO A 206 6.28 14.39 -5.43
C PRO A 206 6.07 15.71 -6.16
N THR A 207 5.27 16.58 -5.57
CA THR A 207 5.02 17.93 -6.10
C THR A 207 5.30 18.98 -5.03
N GLN A 208 5.95 18.57 -3.94
CA GLN A 208 6.22 19.36 -2.75
C GLN A 208 7.61 19.06 -2.21
N ALA A 209 8.62 19.83 -2.65
CA ALA A 209 10.03 19.64 -2.32
C ALA A 209 10.41 19.60 -0.82
N VAL A 210 9.46 19.88 0.07
CA VAL A 210 9.62 19.74 1.53
C VAL A 210 9.24 18.35 2.05
N SER A 211 8.46 17.59 1.28
CA SER A 211 8.03 16.24 1.58
C SER A 211 9.01 15.26 0.96
N ARG A 212 10.02 14.87 1.74
CA ARG A 212 10.99 13.85 1.33
C ARG A 212 11.51 13.08 2.53
N LEU A 213 12.03 11.88 2.27
CA LEU A 213 12.78 11.13 3.26
C LEU A 213 14.20 11.71 3.37
N ASP A 214 14.48 12.41 4.45
CA ASP A 214 15.75 13.10 4.64
C ASP A 214 16.27 12.97 6.07
N LEU A 215 17.59 12.96 6.20
CA LEU A 215 18.30 12.94 7.47
C LEU A 215 18.45 14.38 7.98
N VAL A 216 17.50 14.82 8.81
CA VAL A 216 17.44 16.21 9.28
C VAL A 216 18.43 16.56 10.40
N ASP A 217 18.96 15.57 11.13
CA ASP A 217 20.01 15.79 12.14
C ASP A 217 20.87 14.52 12.31
N ALA A 218 22.18 14.69 12.38
CA ALA A 218 23.13 13.63 12.63
C ALA A 218 24.22 14.11 13.59
N ARG A 219 24.25 13.52 14.78
CA ARG A 219 25.17 13.92 15.85
C ARG A 219 25.97 12.74 16.33
N ARG A 220 27.29 12.88 16.27
CA ARG A 220 28.23 11.95 16.87
C ARG A 220 28.58 12.40 18.27
N THR A 221 28.49 11.49 19.23
CA THR A 221 29.06 11.62 20.58
C THR A 221 30.22 10.64 20.73
N ALA A 222 30.81 10.54 21.93
CA ALA A 222 32.00 9.71 22.17
C ALA A 222 31.82 8.24 21.74
N ASN A 223 30.65 7.65 21.99
CA ASN A 223 30.37 6.24 21.69
C ASN A 223 28.99 6.01 21.05
N THR A 224 28.24 7.08 20.75
CA THR A 224 26.91 6.95 20.14
C THR A 224 26.74 7.92 18.98
N ASN A 225 26.11 7.44 17.91
CA ASN A 225 25.63 8.27 16.82
C ASN A 225 24.11 8.39 16.95
N ARG A 226 23.62 9.63 17.05
CA ARG A 226 22.21 9.97 17.11
C ARG A 226 21.78 10.51 15.75
N LEU A 227 20.79 9.87 15.16
CA LEU A 227 20.27 10.22 13.84
C LEU A 227 18.78 10.55 13.94
N THR A 228 18.36 11.59 13.24
CA THR A 228 16.96 12.02 13.13
C THR A 228 16.61 12.19 11.66
N TRP A 229 15.47 11.65 11.25
CA TRP A 229 14.99 11.72 9.88
C TRP A 229 13.47 11.92 9.82
N THR A 230 12.98 12.40 8.68
CA THR A 230 11.55 12.55 8.38
C THR A 230 10.85 11.20 8.20
N VAL A 231 9.58 11.12 8.58
CA VAL A 231 8.83 9.86 8.54
C VAL A 231 7.41 10.06 8.05
N GLU A 232 6.88 9.03 7.39
CA GLU A 232 5.50 8.89 6.97
C GLU A 232 4.84 7.75 7.76
N PRO A 233 3.61 7.95 8.31
CA PRO A 233 2.93 6.93 9.11
C PRO A 233 2.62 5.62 8.37
N THR A 234 2.64 5.66 7.03
CA THR A 234 2.32 4.55 6.12
C THR A 234 3.55 3.72 5.72
N ARG A 235 4.73 4.02 6.30
CA ARG A 235 5.98 3.30 6.01
C ARG A 235 6.67 2.81 7.27
N PHE A 236 7.38 1.70 7.14
CA PHE A 236 8.40 1.28 8.10
C PHE A 236 9.77 1.80 7.67
N TYR A 237 10.74 1.74 8.57
CA TYR A 237 12.09 2.20 8.30
C TYR A 237 13.13 1.15 8.66
N ARG A 238 14.21 1.12 7.90
CA ARG A 238 15.46 0.46 8.29
C ARG A 238 16.58 1.46 8.28
N LEU A 239 17.35 1.45 9.35
CA LEU A 239 18.57 2.23 9.43
C LEU A 239 19.72 1.30 9.07
N GLU A 240 20.42 1.65 8.00
CA GLU A 240 21.54 0.86 7.48
C GLU A 240 22.84 1.63 7.67
N GLN A 241 23.93 0.86 7.79
CA GLN A 241 25.26 1.39 7.99
C GLN A 241 26.27 0.76 7.04
N SER A 242 27.29 1.54 6.70
CA SER A 242 28.41 1.13 5.85
C SER A 242 29.74 1.70 6.39
N PRO A 243 30.85 0.94 6.30
CA PRO A 243 32.17 1.48 6.62
C PRO A 243 32.74 2.41 5.53
N THR A 244 32.10 2.52 4.35
CA THR A 244 32.57 3.31 3.20
C THR A 244 31.42 3.97 2.44
N ALA A 245 31.69 5.07 1.73
CA ALA A 245 30.73 5.80 0.88
C ALA A 245 31.00 5.63 -0.63
N THR A 246 31.75 4.60 -1.03
CA THR A 246 32.00 4.30 -2.44
C THR A 246 30.73 3.84 -3.15
N ASN A 247 30.64 4.05 -4.47
CA ASN A 247 29.62 3.40 -5.30
C ASN A 247 29.70 1.88 -5.08
N ASN A 248 28.55 1.24 -4.80
CA ASN A 248 28.42 -0.17 -4.40
C ASN A 248 28.97 -0.54 -3.01
N ALA A 249 29.10 0.44 -2.10
CA ALA A 249 29.38 0.14 -0.71
C ALA A 249 28.39 -0.89 -0.14
N PRO A 250 28.86 -1.90 0.62
CA PRO A 250 27.96 -2.83 1.27
C PRO A 250 27.23 -2.13 2.41
N TRP A 251 25.91 -2.09 2.33
CA TRP A 251 25.04 -1.59 3.37
C TRP A 251 24.46 -2.75 4.16
N THR A 252 24.52 -2.64 5.48
CA THR A 252 24.03 -3.67 6.42
C THR A 252 23.11 -3.04 7.44
N ASP A 253 22.20 -3.84 8.00
CA ASP A 253 21.33 -3.37 9.08
C ASP A 253 22.17 -2.81 10.24
N SER A 254 21.71 -1.71 10.83
CA SER A 254 22.36 -1.08 11.97
C SER A 254 22.26 -1.89 13.27
N GLY A 255 21.47 -2.97 13.28
CA GLY A 255 21.13 -3.78 14.44
C GLY A 255 19.79 -3.39 15.07
N LEU A 256 19.15 -2.32 14.58
CA LEU A 256 17.83 -1.89 15.05
C LEU A 256 16.67 -2.64 14.37
N GLY A 257 16.94 -3.33 13.27
CA GLY A 257 15.91 -4.02 12.50
C GLY A 257 14.86 -3.06 11.90
N GLN A 258 13.62 -3.55 11.79
CA GLN A 258 12.51 -2.78 11.25
C GLN A 258 11.92 -1.85 12.32
N LEU A 259 11.78 -0.58 11.97
CA LEU A 259 11.32 0.49 12.84
C LEU A 259 9.91 0.94 12.42
N THR A 260 9.00 0.99 13.39
CA THR A 260 7.68 1.62 13.26
C THR A 260 7.82 3.15 13.33
N PRO A 261 7.06 3.91 12.52
CA PRO A 261 7.06 5.36 12.60
C PRO A 261 6.56 5.84 13.97
N ASP A 262 7.21 6.88 14.49
CA ASP A 262 6.72 7.60 15.66
C ASP A 262 5.53 8.48 15.23
N ALA A 263 4.65 8.90 16.15
CA ALA A 263 3.54 9.81 15.85
C ALA A 263 3.97 11.27 15.58
N SER A 264 5.25 11.47 15.28
CA SER A 264 5.92 12.74 15.03
C SER A 264 6.39 12.75 13.58
N PRO A 265 6.47 13.92 12.92
CA PRO A 265 6.96 14.03 11.53
C PRO A 265 8.44 13.62 11.38
N THR A 266 9.15 13.46 12.49
CA THR A 266 10.50 12.91 12.52
C THR A 266 10.62 11.85 13.61
N MET A 267 11.54 10.89 13.40
CA MET A 267 11.96 9.96 14.44
C MET A 267 13.46 10.07 14.69
N THR A 268 13.86 9.78 15.93
CA THR A 268 15.28 9.75 16.34
C THR A 268 15.65 8.36 16.82
N ARG A 269 16.82 7.85 16.41
CA ARG A 269 17.42 6.64 17.00
C ARG A 269 18.89 6.86 17.33
N GLU A 270 19.37 6.11 18.33
CA GLU A 270 20.76 6.11 18.75
C GLU A 270 21.41 4.76 18.43
N LEU A 271 22.63 4.82 17.91
CA LEU A 271 23.46 3.67 17.59
C LEU A 271 24.73 3.70 18.41
N VAL A 272 25.07 2.59 19.04
CA VAL A 272 26.37 2.43 19.69
C VAL A 272 27.43 2.25 18.61
N ASP A 273 28.37 3.19 18.54
CA ASP A 273 29.49 3.15 17.59
C ASP A 273 30.79 3.46 18.36
N PRO A 274 31.56 2.43 18.76
CA PRO A 274 32.79 2.63 19.50
C PRO A 274 33.80 3.43 18.66
N ALA A 275 34.40 4.46 19.27
CA ALA A 275 35.29 5.39 18.60
C ALA A 275 36.46 4.68 17.89
N SER A 276 36.47 4.68 16.54
CA SER A 276 37.68 4.77 15.68
C SER A 276 37.40 4.62 14.18
N THR A 277 36.18 4.38 13.72
CA THR A 277 35.89 4.23 12.27
C THR A 277 35.03 5.35 11.71
N ALA A 278 35.28 5.74 10.46
CA ALA A 278 34.30 6.45 9.65
C ALA A 278 33.12 5.50 9.40
N ARG A 279 31.91 5.97 9.70
CA ARG A 279 30.67 5.20 9.49
C ARG A 279 29.70 6.07 8.72
N PHE A 280 29.09 5.48 7.71
CA PHE A 280 28.07 6.12 6.90
C PHE A 280 26.74 5.47 7.23
N TYR A 281 25.69 6.28 7.22
CA TYR A 281 24.34 5.87 7.54
C TYR A 281 23.41 6.24 6.40
N ARG A 282 22.42 5.39 6.15
CA ARG A 282 21.28 5.73 5.31
C ARG A 282 20.01 5.20 5.93
N VAL A 283 18.93 5.92 5.72
CA VAL A 283 17.59 5.48 6.09
C VAL A 283 16.91 4.95 4.84
N LYS A 284 16.24 3.80 4.97
CA LYS A 284 15.45 3.22 3.90
C LYS A 284 14.00 3.10 4.36
N ALA A 285 13.08 3.68 3.60
CA ALA A 285 11.65 3.40 3.75
C ALA A 285 11.34 1.99 3.26
N VAL A 286 10.41 1.32 3.95
CA VAL A 286 9.97 -0.04 3.66
C VAL A 286 8.45 -0.02 3.62
N ALA A 287 7.89 -0.33 2.45
CA ALA A 287 6.46 -0.49 2.28
C ALA A 287 5.95 -1.67 3.14
N PRO A 288 4.85 -1.50 3.88
CA PRO A 288 4.23 -2.58 4.63
C PRO A 288 3.83 -3.75 3.75
N LEU A 289 4.11 -4.98 4.20
CA LEU A 289 3.69 -6.20 3.53
C LEU A 289 4.05 -6.20 2.03
N ALA A 290 5.21 -5.61 1.71
CA ALA A 290 5.77 -5.67 0.37
C ALA A 290 6.20 -7.12 0.06
N PRO A 291 5.94 -7.61 -1.17
CA PRO A 291 6.32 -8.96 -1.60
C PRO A 291 7.84 -9.20 -1.63
#